data_AF-G8C388-F1
#
_entry.id   AF-G8C388-F1
#
_cell.length_a   1.000
_cell.length_b   1.000
_cell.length_c   1.000
_cell.angle_alpha   90.00
_cell.angle_beta   90.00
_cell.angle_gamma   90.00
#
_symmetry.space_group_name_H-M   'P 1'
#
loop_
_entity.id
_entity.type
_entity.pdbx_description
1 polymer ?
#
loop_
_entity_poly.entity_id
_entity_poly.type
_entity_poly.pdbx_seq_one_letter_code
_entity_poly.pdbx_strand_id
1 'polypeptide(L)'
;MAKVKIKPRSLSRKKAHKKEMQRYELRRKSRKLIKKQISSLFPREQSNTPQEINLTEKQNLLSLLYKTLDSHQSKGLISKGRVNRLKSRCTKKFNTLFLFGSNPTVKTA
;
A
#
# COMPACT_ATOMS: atom_id res chain seq x y z
N MET A 1 -50.64 -2.39 -21.68
CA MET A 1 -49.23 -2.59 -21.27
C MET A 1 -48.48 -1.26 -21.44
N ALA A 2 -47.93 -0.69 -20.38
CA ALA A 2 -47.18 0.57 -20.48
C ALA A 2 -45.87 0.35 -21.25
N LYS A 3 -45.65 1.12 -22.33
CA LYS A 3 -44.39 1.09 -23.10
C LYS A 3 -43.22 1.50 -22.19
N VAL A 4 -42.29 0.58 -21.93
CA VAL A 4 -41.07 0.86 -21.15
C VAL A 4 -40.23 1.89 -21.92
N LYS A 5 -40.10 3.13 -21.41
CA LYS A 5 -39.20 4.14 -21.97
C LYS A 5 -37.74 3.68 -21.81
N ILE A 6 -37.14 3.19 -22.89
CA ILE A 6 -35.74 2.76 -22.91
C ILE A 6 -34.84 4.00 -22.83
N LYS A 7 -34.02 4.09 -21.77
CA LYS A 7 -33.04 5.17 -21.63
C LYS A 7 -31.91 5.00 -22.65
N PRO A 8 -31.41 6.10 -23.26
CA PRO A 8 -30.30 6.02 -24.21
C PRO A 8 -29.02 5.50 -23.55
N ARG A 9 -28.25 4.69 -24.30
CA ARG A 9 -26.98 4.09 -23.85
C ARG A 9 -25.96 5.12 -23.37
N SER A 10 -25.98 6.34 -23.92
CA SER A 10 -25.10 7.45 -23.55
C SER A 10 -25.22 7.84 -22.06
N LEU A 11 -26.45 7.86 -21.52
CA LEU A 11 -26.68 8.17 -20.11
C LEU A 11 -26.12 7.08 -19.18
N SER A 12 -26.24 5.82 -19.57
CA SER A 12 -25.65 4.69 -18.83
C SER A 12 -24.12 4.78 -18.81
N ARG A 13 -23.51 5.04 -19.97
CA ARG A 13 -22.05 5.24 -20.09
C ARG A 13 -21.56 6.42 -19.24
N LYS A 14 -22.26 7.56 -19.26
CA LYS A 14 -21.92 8.73 -18.43
C LYS A 14 -21.98 8.40 -16.93
N LYS A 15 -22.97 7.63 -16.49
CA LYS A 15 -23.09 7.16 -15.09
C LYS A 15 -21.94 6.23 -14.72
N ALA A 16 -21.59 5.28 -15.59
CA ALA A 16 -20.47 4.37 -15.38
C ALA A 16 -19.13 5.12 -15.28
N HIS A 17 -18.91 6.08 -16.18
CA HIS A 17 -17.71 6.93 -16.16
C HIS A 17 -17.60 7.75 -14.87
N LYS A 18 -18.70 8.39 -14.43
CA LYS A 18 -18.70 9.14 -13.15
C LYS A 18 -18.34 8.26 -11.96
N LYS A 19 -18.89 7.04 -11.88
CA LYS A 19 -18.54 6.06 -10.84
C LYS A 19 -17.07 5.65 -10.93
N GLU A 20 -16.55 5.46 -12.14
CA GLU A 20 -15.15 5.08 -12.33
C GLU A 20 -14.17 6.15 -11.90
N MET A 21 -14.46 7.43 -12.19
CA MET A 21 -13.66 8.56 -11.71
C MET A 21 -13.58 8.59 -10.18
N GLN A 22 -14.70 8.35 -9.50
CA GLN A 22 -14.73 8.27 -8.03
C GLN A 22 -13.88 7.09 -7.51
N ARG A 23 -14.03 5.90 -8.10
CA ARG A 23 -13.21 4.72 -7.75
C ARG A 23 -11.73 4.94 -8.00
N TYR A 24 -11.39 5.62 -9.10
CA TYR A 24 -10.02 5.98 -9.44
C TYR A 24 -9.39 6.88 -8.38
N GLU A 25 -10.07 7.96 -7.97
CA GLU A 25 -9.56 8.87 -6.95
C GLU A 25 -9.35 8.18 -5.59
N LEU A 26 -10.26 7.29 -5.19
CA LEU A 26 -10.08 6.47 -3.98
C LEU A 26 -8.81 5.61 -4.06
N ARG A 27 -8.60 4.91 -5.18
CA ARG A 27 -7.39 4.10 -5.41
C ARG A 27 -6.13 4.97 -5.49
N ARG A 28 -6.21 6.17 -6.06
CA ARG A 28 -5.11 7.12 -6.14
C ARG A 28 -4.69 7.60 -4.74
N LYS A 29 -5.65 8.03 -3.91
CA LYS A 29 -5.42 8.42 -2.51
C LYS A 29 -4.80 7.28 -1.69
N SER A 30 -5.37 6.08 -1.81
CA SER A 30 -4.85 4.86 -1.16
C SER A 30 -3.39 4.59 -1.51
N ARG A 31 -3.03 4.64 -2.81
CA ARG A 31 -1.64 4.46 -3.28
C ARG A 31 -0.69 5.53 -2.73
N LYS A 32 -1.14 6.79 -2.67
CA LYS A 32 -0.34 7.91 -2.12
C LYS A 32 -0.09 7.72 -0.62
N LEU A 33 -1.11 7.30 0.15
CA LEU A 33 -0.97 7.01 1.57
C LEU A 33 0.04 5.89 1.83
N ILE A 34 -0.08 4.76 1.13
CA ILE A 34 0.85 3.63 1.26
C ILE A 34 2.28 4.05 0.92
N LYS A 35 2.47 4.84 -0.16
CA LYS A 35 3.79 5.39 -0.50
C LYS A 35 4.35 6.24 0.65
N LYS A 36 3.53 7.11 1.26
CA LYS A 36 3.92 7.94 2.40
C LYS A 36 4.33 7.10 3.61
N GLN A 37 3.55 6.06 3.95
CA GLN A 37 3.87 5.14 5.05
C GLN A 37 5.20 4.40 4.80
N ILE A 38 5.43 3.90 3.59
CA ILE A 38 6.69 3.24 3.22
C ILE A 38 7.88 4.21 3.31
N SER A 39 7.72 5.45 2.82
CA SER A 39 8.76 6.48 2.91
C SER A 39 9.07 6.90 4.35
N SER A 40 8.07 6.94 5.22
CA SER A 40 8.27 7.20 6.66
C SER A 40 8.97 6.04 7.36
N LEU A 41 8.64 4.79 6.98
CA LEU A 41 9.29 3.61 7.52
C LEU A 41 10.75 3.48 7.06
N PHE A 42 11.02 3.81 5.80
CA PHE A 42 12.35 3.74 5.18
C PHE A 42 12.76 5.08 4.55
N PRO A 43 13.20 6.07 5.36
CA PRO A 43 13.74 7.33 4.85
C PRO A 43 14.89 7.08 3.89
N ARG A 44 14.99 7.89 2.82
CA ARG A 44 16.10 7.81 1.86
C ARG A 44 17.36 8.48 2.40
N GLU A 45 17.19 9.55 3.16
CA GLU A 45 18.28 10.26 3.78
C GLU A 45 18.41 9.73 5.20
N GLN A 46 19.42 8.89 5.41
CA GLN A 46 20.02 8.79 6.72
C GLN A 46 20.67 10.15 6.94
N SER A 47 20.09 11.00 7.79
CA SER A 47 20.88 12.10 8.33
C SER A 47 22.16 11.49 8.90
N ASN A 48 23.33 12.05 8.57
CA ASN A 48 24.64 11.58 9.04
C ASN A 48 24.80 11.61 10.58
N THR A 49 23.75 11.95 11.31
CA THR A 49 23.65 11.81 12.75
C THR A 49 23.21 10.38 13.10
N PRO A 50 23.86 9.74 14.08
CA PRO A 50 23.41 8.46 14.62
C PRO A 50 22.07 8.70 15.32
N GLN A 51 20.97 8.61 14.57
CA GLN A 51 19.66 8.50 15.18
C GLN A 51 19.60 7.15 15.87
N GLU A 52 19.40 7.16 17.19
CA GLU A 52 19.01 5.96 17.91
C GLU A 52 17.82 5.34 17.18
N ILE A 53 18.05 4.15 16.62
CA ILE A 53 17.00 3.42 15.91
C ILE A 53 16.05 2.90 16.98
N ASN A 54 14.95 3.63 17.21
CA ASN A 54 13.87 3.13 18.05
C ASN A 54 13.15 1.99 17.32
N LEU A 55 13.59 0.74 17.59
CA LEU A 55 13.07 -0.45 16.93
C LEU A 55 11.55 -0.61 17.16
N THR A 56 11.06 -0.27 18.35
CA THR A 56 9.63 -0.35 18.71
C THR A 56 8.79 0.56 17.82
N GLU A 57 9.23 1.81 17.60
CA GLU A 57 8.54 2.72 16.68
C GLU A 57 8.51 2.18 15.25
N LYS A 58 9.64 1.63 14.77
CA LYS A 58 9.70 1.06 13.42
C LYS A 58 8.79 -0.16 13.27
N GLN A 59 8.71 -1.02 14.29
CA GLN A 59 7.77 -2.15 14.32
C GLN A 59 6.31 -1.66 14.31
N ASN A 60 5.98 -0.62 15.08
CA ASN A 60 4.66 -0.01 15.10
C ASN A 60 4.26 0.56 13.72
N LEU A 61 5.19 1.26 13.05
CA LEU A 61 4.99 1.77 11.69
C LEU A 61 4.79 0.63 10.67
N LEU A 62 5.54 -0.46 10.78
CA LEU A 62 5.37 -1.64 9.93
C LEU A 62 4.00 -2.31 10.15
N SER A 63 3.58 -2.46 11.41
CA SER A 63 2.26 -2.98 11.78
C SER A 63 1.14 -2.11 11.22
N LEU A 64 1.25 -0.79 11.34
CA LEU A 64 0.30 0.17 10.78
C LEU A 64 0.19 0.05 9.25
N LEU A 65 1.33 -0.11 8.56
CA LEU A 65 1.35 -0.34 7.12
C LEU A 65 0.59 -1.62 6.77
N TYR A 66 0.76 -2.71 7.53
CA TYR A 66 0.10 -3.99 7.25
C TYR A 66 -1.41 -3.91 7.45
N LYS A 67 -1.86 -3.30 8.56
CA LYS A 67 -3.28 -3.01 8.79
C LYS A 67 -3.89 -2.17 7.66
N THR A 68 -3.14 -1.18 7.17
CA THR A 68 -3.57 -0.33 6.05
C THR A 68 -3.70 -1.14 4.75
N LEU A 69 -2.72 -2.00 4.44
CA LEU A 69 -2.76 -2.85 3.26
C LEU A 69 -3.94 -3.83 3.29
N ASP A 70 -4.19 -4.47 4.42
CA ASP A 70 -5.30 -5.43 4.56
C ASP A 70 -6.66 -4.74 4.47
N SER A 71 -6.82 -3.56 5.11
CA SER A 71 -8.03 -2.74 4.98
C SER A 71 -8.28 -2.29 3.54
N HIS A 72 -7.23 -1.91 2.81
CA HIS A 72 -7.36 -1.49 1.42
C HIS A 72 -7.60 -2.65 0.45
N GLN A 73 -7.12 -3.85 0.78
CA GLN A 73 -7.47 -5.07 0.05
C GLN A 73 -8.95 -5.40 0.20
N SER A 74 -9.47 -5.42 1.43
CA SER A 74 -10.88 -5.77 1.68
C SER A 74 -11.84 -4.79 1.01
N LYS A 75 -11.43 -3.52 0.88
CA LYS A 75 -12.17 -2.46 0.16
C LYS A 75 -11.99 -2.49 -1.36
N GLY A 76 -11.24 -3.45 -1.92
CA GLY A 76 -10.99 -3.55 -3.36
C GLY A 76 -10.15 -2.39 -3.94
N LEU A 77 -9.44 -1.65 -3.10
CA LEU A 77 -8.60 -0.52 -3.52
C LEU A 77 -7.23 -0.98 -4.05
N ILE A 78 -6.77 -2.15 -3.59
CA ILE A 78 -5.54 -2.82 -4.00
C ILE A 78 -5.79 -4.32 -4.18
N SER A 79 -5.11 -4.94 -5.14
CA SER A 79 -5.18 -6.38 -5.35
C SER A 79 -4.41 -7.18 -4.28
N LYS A 80 -4.92 -8.38 -3.97
CA LYS A 80 -4.28 -9.33 -3.03
C LYS A 80 -2.80 -9.58 -3.35
N GLY A 81 -2.48 -9.82 -4.63
CA GLY A 81 -1.10 -10.05 -5.06
C GLY A 81 -0.18 -8.84 -4.81
N ARG A 82 -0.68 -7.61 -4.95
CA ARG A 82 0.08 -6.40 -4.65
C ARG A 82 0.29 -6.21 -3.16
N VAL A 83 -0.71 -6.51 -2.32
CA VAL A 83 -0.55 -6.52 -0.85
C VAL A 83 0.55 -7.49 -0.43
N ASN A 84 0.48 -8.75 -0.87
CA ASN A 84 1.45 -9.77 -0.51
C ASN A 84 2.87 -9.38 -0.90
N ARG A 85 3.05 -8.85 -2.12
CA ARG A 85 4.35 -8.37 -2.60
C ARG A 85 4.87 -7.20 -1.78
N LEU A 86 4.01 -6.25 -1.38
CA LEU A 86 4.40 -5.13 -0.53
C LEU A 86 4.79 -5.57 0.88
N LYS A 87 4.00 -6.45 1.50
CA LYS A 87 4.32 -7.06 2.80
C LYS A 87 5.68 -7.77 2.75
N SER A 88 5.86 -8.68 1.79
CA SER A 88 7.13 -9.40 1.62
C SER A 88 8.32 -8.45 1.44
N ARG A 89 8.21 -7.45 0.56
CA ARG A 89 9.28 -6.47 0.31
C ARG A 89 9.59 -5.64 1.55
N CYS A 90 8.57 -5.20 2.30
CA CYS A 90 8.77 -4.39 3.50
C CYS A 90 9.35 -5.22 4.64
N THR A 91 8.90 -6.46 4.88
CA THR A 91 9.52 -7.36 5.85
C THR A 91 10.98 -7.60 5.53
N LYS A 92 11.30 -7.97 4.28
CA LYS A 92 12.69 -8.21 3.86
C LYS A 92 13.57 -6.99 4.13
N LYS A 93 13.12 -5.81 3.70
CA LYS A 93 13.86 -4.56 3.90
C LYS A 93 13.99 -4.17 5.38
N PHE A 94 12.95 -4.40 6.18
CA PHE A 94 12.97 -4.15 7.62
C PHE A 94 14.02 -5.03 8.31
N ASN A 95 13.99 -6.33 8.02
CA ASN A 95 14.93 -7.30 8.58
C ASN A 95 16.38 -6.94 8.25
N THR A 96 16.65 -6.57 6.99
CA THR A 96 18.01 -6.18 6.56
C THR A 96 18.51 -4.91 7.22
N LEU A 97 17.63 -3.94 7.50
CA LEU A 97 18.05 -2.63 8.01
C LEU A 97 18.08 -2.57 9.54
N PHE A 98 17.22 -3.34 10.22
CA PHE A 98 16.97 -3.14 11.65
C PHE A 98 17.19 -4.38 12.51
N LEU A 99 17.21 -5.60 11.95
CA LEU A 99 17.35 -6.83 12.73
C LEU A 99 18.68 -7.55 12.52
N PHE A 100 19.14 -7.68 11.29
CA PHE A 100 20.30 -8.54 10.98
C PHE A 100 21.56 -7.78 10.56
N GLY A 101 21.47 -6.46 10.34
CA GLY A 101 22.56 -5.71 9.72
C GLY A 101 22.91 -6.26 8.33
N SER A 102 23.73 -5.54 7.58
CA SER A 102 24.26 -6.00 6.30
C SER A 102 25.30 -7.10 6.50
N ASN A 103 24.88 -8.33 6.78
CA ASN A 103 25.69 -9.54 6.61
C ASN A 103 24.80 -10.77 6.40
N PRO A 104 24.38 -11.08 5.15
CA PRO A 104 23.95 -12.43 4.82
C PRO A 104 25.22 -13.26 4.54
N THR A 105 25.94 -13.69 5.59
CA THR A 105 26.85 -14.82 5.41
C THR A 105 25.99 -16.05 5.17
N VAL A 106 25.97 -16.45 3.91
CA VAL A 106 25.40 -17.70 3.43
C VAL A 106 26.05 -18.83 4.24
N LYS A 107 25.29 -19.48 5.13
CA LYS A 107 25.65 -20.81 5.61
C LYS A 107 25.15 -21.80 4.58
N THR A 108 25.97 -22.10 3.58
CA THR A 108 25.91 -23.38 2.87
C THR A 108 26.35 -24.45 3.86
N ALA A 109 25.43 -25.36 4.19
CA ALA A 109 25.76 -26.65 4.78
C ALA A 109 26.25 -27.59 3.67
#